data_AF-A0A7X8L2I0-F1
#
_entry.id   AF-A0A7X8L2I0-F1
#
_cell.length_a   1.000
_cell.length_b   1.000
_cell.length_c   1.000
_cell.angle_alpha   90.00
_cell.angle_beta   90.00
_cell.angle_gamma   90.00
#
_symmetry.space_group_name_H-M   'P 1'
#
loop_
_entity.id
_entity.type
_entity.pdbx_description
1 polymer ?
#
loop_
_entity_poly.entity_id
_entity_poly.type
_entity_poly.pdbx_seq_one_letter_code
_entity_poly.pdbx_strand_id
1 'polypeptide(L)' 'MDFPVAVKIVREKMGMSQEDLARSLGVSFASINRWENGKTRPNKLAKTVFIAFCEKNGIIVTDNP' A
#
# COMPACT_ATOMS: atom_id res chain seq x y z
N MET A 1 11.99 4.20 -1.46
CA MET A 1 10.53 4.46 -1.28
C MET A 1 10.18 4.61 0.19
N ASP A 2 9.52 5.72 0.56
CA ASP A 2 8.83 5.75 1.87
C ASP A 2 7.50 5.01 1.75
N PHE A 3 7.49 3.75 2.18
CA PHE A 3 6.34 2.85 2.02
C PHE A 3 5.02 3.42 2.57
N PRO A 4 4.97 4.01 3.79
CA PRO A 4 3.80 4.77 4.27
C PRO A 4 3.20 5.74 3.25
N VAL A 5 4.04 6.58 2.64
CA VAL A 5 3.62 7.58 1.66
C VAL A 5 3.13 6.90 0.38
N ALA A 6 3.83 5.86 -0.08
CA ALA A 6 3.42 5.10 -1.25
C ALA A 6 2.04 4.45 -1.09
N VAL A 7 1.76 3.83 0.06
CA VAL A 7 0.45 3.21 0.35
C VAL A 7 -0.67 4.25 0.26
N LYS A 8 -0.47 5.40 0.90
CA LYS A 8 -1.46 6.49 0.87
C LYS A 8 -1.69 7.03 -0.55
N ILE A 9 -0.63 7.28 -1.31
CA ILE A 9 -0.73 7.78 -2.69
C ILE A 9 -1.48 6.77 -3.58
N VAL A 10 -1.13 5.49 -3.49
CA VAL A 10 -1.80 4.44 -4.26
C VAL A 10 -3.29 4.38 -3.92
N ARG A 11 -3.63 4.41 -2.62
CA ARG A 11 -5.02 4.42 -2.17
C ARG A 11 -5.81 5.60 -2.75
N GLU A 12 -5.25 6.80 -2.65
CA GLU A 12 -5.90 8.04 -3.09
C GLU A 12 -6.04 8.09 -4.62
N LYS A 13 -5.02 7.65 -5.37
CA LYS A 13 -5.09 7.52 -6.84
C LYS A 13 -6.18 6.56 -7.31
N MET A 14 -6.44 5.51 -6.53
CA MET A 14 -7.48 4.52 -6.82
C MET A 14 -8.87 4.94 -6.30
N GLY A 15 -9.00 6.10 -5.64
CA GLY A 15 -10.27 6.53 -5.03
C GLY A 15 -10.77 5.60 -3.92
N MET A 16 -9.87 4.88 -3.25
CA MET A 16 -10.20 3.83 -2.28
C MET A 16 -10.22 4.36 -0.83
N SER A 17 -11.11 3.79 -0.01
CA SER A 17 -10.96 3.86 1.46
C SER A 17 -9.80 2.98 1.93
N GLN A 18 -9.37 3.14 3.19
CA GLN A 18 -8.35 2.25 3.76
C GLN A 18 -8.85 0.80 3.83
N GLU A 19 -10.15 0.59 4.09
CA GLU A 19 -10.81 -0.70 4.04
C GLU A 19 -10.83 -1.31 2.63
N ASP A 20 -11.07 -0.52 1.58
CA ASP A 20 -11.06 -1.01 0.19
C ASP A 20 -9.67 -1.49 -0.21
N LEU A 21 -8.64 -0.72 0.13
CA LEU A 21 -7.27 -1.13 -0.14
C LEU A 21 -6.88 -2.37 0.69
N ALA A 22 -7.29 -2.42 1.96
CA ALA A 22 -7.05 -3.58 2.81
C ALA A 22 -7.64 -4.86 2.21
N ARG A 23 -8.91 -4.81 1.76
CA ARG A 23 -9.56 -5.93 1.06
C ARG A 23 -8.81 -6.31 -0.22
N SER A 24 -8.39 -5.33 -1.00
CA SER A 24 -7.67 -5.56 -2.26
C SER A 24 -6.30 -6.22 -2.06
N LEU A 25 -5.63 -5.94 -0.94
CA LEU A 25 -4.32 -6.51 -0.59
C LEU A 25 -4.41 -7.76 0.29
N GLY A 26 -5.61 -8.19 0.69
CA GLY A 26 -5.80 -9.33 1.59
C GLY A 26 -5.25 -9.11 3.00
N VAL A 27 -5.24 -7.86 3.49
CA VAL A 27 -4.78 -7.50 4.83
C VAL A 27 -5.89 -6.84 5.64
N SER A 28 -5.68 -6.65 6.95
CA SER A 28 -6.64 -5.93 7.77
C SER A 28 -6.56 -4.41 7.56
N PHE A 29 -7.67 -3.71 7.77
CA PHE A 29 -7.71 -2.24 7.85
C PHE A 29 -6.62 -1.68 8.78
N ALA A 30 -6.45 -2.30 9.96
CA ALA A 30 -5.43 -1.90 10.92
C ALA A 30 -4.00 -2.02 10.38
N SER A 31 -3.75 -2.89 9.40
CA SER A 31 -2.45 -2.97 8.71
C SER A 31 -2.23 -1.76 7.81
N ILE A 32 -3.21 -1.40 6.98
CA ILE A 32 -3.16 -0.19 6.13
C ILE A 32 -3.00 1.07 6.99
N ASN A 33 -3.84 1.23 8.01
CA ASN A 33 -3.78 2.36 8.92
C ASN A 33 -2.39 2.52 9.58
N ARG A 34 -1.79 1.42 10.06
CA ARG A 34 -0.43 1.45 10.64
C ARG A 34 0.65 1.73 9.61
N TRP A 35 0.52 1.24 8.38
CA TRP A 35 1.47 1.53 7.31
C TRP A 35 1.41 3.01 6.91
N GLU A 36 0.24 3.56 6.62
CA GLU A 36 0.08 4.98 6.23
C GLU A 36 0.57 5.95 7.32
N ASN A 37 0.41 5.58 8.59
CA ASN A 37 0.89 6.39 9.72
C ASN A 37 2.33 6.08 10.15
N GLY A 38 3.07 5.26 9.39
CA GLY A 38 4.46 4.91 9.69
C GLY A 38 4.67 4.13 11.00
N LYS A 39 3.61 3.58 11.60
CA LYS A 39 3.66 2.88 12.89
C LYS A 39 4.31 1.51 12.80
N THR A 40 4.22 0.86 11.63
CA THR A 40 4.86 -0.43 11.37
C THR A 40 5.36 -0.49 9.93
N ARG A 41 6.45 -1.21 9.69
CA ARG A 41 6.90 -1.53 8.33
C ARG A 41 6.24 -2.83 7.85
N PRO A 42 5.85 -2.94 6.58
CA PRO A 42 5.38 -4.20 6.01
C PRO A 42 6.50 -5.25 6.00
N ASN A 43 6.13 -6.52 6.13
CA ASN A 43 7.05 -7.63 5.87
C ASN A 43 7.30 -7.79 4.35
N LYS A 44 8.21 -8.69 3.97
CA LYS A 44 8.57 -8.92 2.56
C LYS A 44 7.36 -9.32 1.70
N LEU A 45 6.51 -10.21 2.21
CA LEU A 45 5.31 -10.67 1.50
C LEU A 45 4.32 -9.52 1.25
N ALA A 46 4.03 -8.72 2.27
CA ALA A 46 3.13 -7.57 2.17
C ALA A 46 3.65 -6.52 1.17
N LYS A 47 4.97 -6.29 1.13
CA LYS A 47 5.59 -5.44 0.09
C LYS A 47 5.37 -6.03 -1.30
N THR A 48 5.63 -7.33 -1.49
CA THR A 48 5.42 -7.99 -2.79
C THR A 48 3.97 -7.90 -3.25
N VAL A 49 3.01 -8.16 -2.37
CA VAL A 49 1.57 -8.05 -2.68
C VAL A 49 1.20 -6.61 -3.05
N PHE A 50 1.71 -5.61 -2.32
CA PHE A 50 1.48 -4.21 -2.63
C PHE A 50 2.05 -3.82 -4.00
N ILE A 51 3.28 -4.22 -4.32
CA ILE A 51 3.91 -3.93 -5.61
C ILE A 51 3.13 -4.59 -6.75
N ALA A 52 2.77 -5.88 -6.62
CA ALA A 52 1.98 -6.59 -7.61
C ALA A 52 0.59 -5.94 -7.82
N PHE A 53 -0.03 -5.45 -6.73
CA PHE A 53 -1.27 -4.67 -6.84
C PHE A 53 -1.06 -3.38 -7.63
N CYS A 54 0.03 -2.66 -7.39
CA CYS A 54 0.33 -1.43 -8.14
C CYS A 54 0.54 -1.72 -9.63
N GLU A 55 1.35 -2.73 -9.96
CA GLU A 55 1.61 -3.18 -11.34
C GLU A 55 0.32 -3.56 -12.06
N LYS A 56 -0.56 -4.35 -11.41
CA LYS A 56 -1.86 -4.75 -11.97
C LYS A 56 -2.77 -3.56 -12.28
N ASN A 57 -2.64 -2.46 -11.55
CA ASN A 57 -3.43 -1.24 -11.74
C ASN A 57 -2.69 -0.17 -12.54
N GLY A 58 -1.54 -0.48 -13.16
CA GLY A 58 -0.76 0.46 -13.96
C GLY A 58 -0.12 1.59 -13.14
N ILE A 59 0.02 1.42 -11.82
CA ILE A 59 0.65 2.42 -10.96
C ILE A 59 2.14 2.11 -10.85
N ILE A 60 2.97 2.99 -11.42
CA ILE A 60 4.41 2.94 -11.24
C ILE A 60 4.75 3.56 -9.88
N VAL A 61 5.13 2.72 -8.91
CA VAL A 61 5.68 3.16 -7.64
C VAL A 61 7.19 2.97 -7.70
N THR A 62 7.92 4.03 -8.05
CA THR A 62 9.39 3.98 -8.07
C THR A 62 9.94 3.99 -6.64
N ASP A 63 10.91 3.12 -6.39
CA ASP A 63 11.79 3.29 -5.24
C ASP A 63 12.59 4.59 -5.44
N ASN A 64 12.21 5.65 -4.72
CA ASN A 64 13.12 6.80 -4.58
C ASN A 64 14.34 6.29 -3.80
N PRO A 65 15.57 6.37 -4.38
CA PRO A 65 16.80 5.92 -3.73
C PRO A 65 17.08 6.67 -2.42
#